data_AF-A0A5J9U0F9-F1
#
_entry.id   AF-A0A5J9U0F9-F1
#
_cell.length_a   1.000
_cell.length_b   1.000
_cell.length_c   1.000
_cell.angle_alpha   90.00
_cell.angle_beta   90.00
_cell.angle_gamma   90.00
#
_symmetry.space_group_name_H-M   'P 1'
#
loop_
_entity.id
_entity.type
_entity.pdbx_description
1 polymer ?
#
loop_
_entity_poly.entity_id
_entity_poly.type
_entity_poly.pdbx_seq_one_letter_code
_entity_poly.pdbx_strand_id
1 'polypeptide(L)'
;MAGNRMKGTVKWFNDAKGFGFITGDDRKDYFVQFIDIQGSGFKTLREGQRVEFTVKQGPKGMAATGTVKWFNETKGFGFITPDDGGPDLFAHFSEIQGAGFKTLKDGQKVVFEVKQGPKGLQASAIRPE
;
A
#
# COMPACT_ATOMS: atom_id res chain seq x y z
N MET A 1 -10.26 -11.95 21.06
CA MET A 1 -9.91 -10.59 21.51
C MET A 1 -10.54 -9.59 20.55
N ALA A 2 -11.48 -8.76 21.01
CA ALA A 2 -12.10 -7.73 20.16
C ALA A 2 -11.06 -6.64 19.90
N GLY A 3 -10.66 -6.43 18.65
CA GLY A 3 -9.71 -5.36 18.32
C GLY A 3 -10.31 -3.98 18.65
N ASN A 4 -9.47 -2.99 18.91
CA ASN A 4 -9.94 -1.62 19.16
C ASN A 4 -10.74 -1.11 17.96
N ARG A 5 -11.98 -0.68 18.23
CA ARG A 5 -12.85 -0.01 17.26
C ARG A 5 -12.31 1.42 17.05
N MET A 6 -12.16 1.82 15.80
CA MET A 6 -11.55 3.07 15.36
C MET A 6 -12.38 3.69 14.24
N LYS A 7 -12.33 5.02 14.13
CA LYS A 7 -12.89 5.76 13.00
C LYS A 7 -11.77 6.31 12.13
N GLY A 8 -12.10 6.57 10.87
CA GLY A 8 -11.15 7.13 9.91
C GLY A 8 -11.84 7.59 8.64
N THR A 9 -11.01 8.05 7.72
CA THR A 9 -11.42 8.54 6.40
C THR A 9 -10.79 7.65 5.35
N VAL A 10 -11.58 7.16 4.39
CA VAL A 10 -11.06 6.41 3.24
C VAL A 10 -10.11 7.32 2.48
N LYS A 11 -8.83 6.93 2.45
CA LYS A 11 -7.79 7.65 1.72
C LYS A 11 -7.85 7.32 0.24
N TRP A 12 -8.11 6.05 -0.09
CA TRP A 12 -8.29 5.56 -1.45
C TRP A 12 -8.77 4.10 -1.41
N PHE A 13 -9.52 3.66 -2.42
CA PHE A 13 -9.91 2.26 -2.61
C PHE A 13 -10.10 1.95 -4.09
N ASN A 14 -9.60 0.80 -4.53
CA ASN A 14 -9.85 0.29 -5.88
C ASN A 14 -10.86 -0.84 -5.82
N ASP A 15 -12.08 -0.59 -6.32
CA ASP A 15 -13.16 -1.57 -6.35
C ASP A 15 -12.85 -2.79 -7.22
N ALA A 16 -12.15 -2.60 -8.34
CA ALA A 16 -11.81 -3.68 -9.27
C ALA A 16 -10.77 -4.65 -8.69
N LYS A 17 -9.85 -4.13 -7.87
CA LYS A 17 -8.79 -4.92 -7.21
C LYS A 17 -9.14 -5.34 -5.80
N GLY A 18 -10.16 -4.71 -5.23
CA GLY A 18 -10.73 -5.07 -3.94
C GLY A 18 -9.84 -4.72 -2.76
N PHE A 19 -9.07 -3.64 -2.83
CA PHE A 19 -8.30 -3.15 -1.69
C PHE A 19 -8.14 -1.63 -1.68
N GLY A 20 -7.77 -1.10 -0.51
CA GLY A 20 -7.48 0.31 -0.34
C GLY A 20 -6.89 0.64 1.02
N PHE A 21 -6.92 1.92 1.35
CA PHE A 21 -6.39 2.47 2.59
C PHE A 21 -7.39 3.42 3.26
N ILE A 22 -7.44 3.36 4.58
CA ILE A 22 -8.20 4.27 5.45
C ILE A 22 -7.19 4.98 6.35
N THR A 23 -7.18 6.31 6.35
CA THR A 23 -6.44 7.08 7.36
C THR A 23 -7.27 7.12 8.64
N GLY A 24 -6.82 6.44 9.68
CA GLY A 24 -7.43 6.46 11.01
C GLY A 24 -7.30 7.83 11.68
N ASP A 25 -8.19 8.10 12.63
CA ASP A 25 -8.13 9.34 13.43
C ASP A 25 -6.84 9.45 14.26
N ASP A 26 -6.10 8.35 14.44
CA ASP A 26 -4.76 8.33 15.03
C ASP A 26 -3.64 8.75 14.05
N ARG A 27 -4.01 9.17 12.83
CA ARG A 27 -3.17 9.61 11.72
C ARG A 27 -2.32 8.49 11.09
N LYS A 28 -2.69 7.22 11.28
CA LYS A 28 -2.06 6.08 10.59
C LYS A 28 -2.93 5.61 9.44
N ASP A 29 -2.30 5.14 8.37
CA ASP A 29 -3.04 4.48 7.28
C ASP A 29 -3.18 2.98 7.60
N TYR A 30 -4.40 2.49 7.38
CA TYR A 30 -4.80 1.12 7.58
C TYR A 30 -5.21 0.52 6.24
N PHE A 31 -4.62 -0.62 5.92
CA PHE A 31 -5.02 -1.39 4.76
C PHE A 31 -6.39 -2.03 4.98
N VAL A 32 -7.22 -2.04 3.94
CA VAL A 32 -8.54 -2.69 3.94
C VAL A 32 -8.68 -3.52 2.67
N GLN A 33 -9.09 -4.78 2.81
CA GLN A 33 -9.49 -5.61 1.68
C GLN A 33 -11.02 -5.62 1.54
N PHE A 34 -11.49 -5.86 0.34
CA PHE A 34 -12.91 -6.00 0.02
C PHE A 34 -13.60 -7.06 0.87
N ILE A 35 -12.88 -8.15 1.16
CA ILE A 35 -13.39 -9.24 2.02
C ILE A 35 -13.64 -8.78 3.46
N ASP A 36 -12.93 -7.75 3.93
CA ASP A 36 -13.08 -7.22 5.29
C ASP A 36 -14.27 -6.26 5.43
N ILE A 37 -14.69 -5.62 4.32
CA ILE A 37 -15.79 -4.65 4.33
C ILE A 37 -17.09 -5.38 4.65
N GLN A 38 -17.80 -4.93 5.66
CA GLN A 38 -19.10 -5.48 6.06
C GLN A 38 -20.22 -4.69 5.37
N GLY A 39 -21.18 -5.38 4.74
CA GLY A 39 -22.32 -4.75 4.04
C GLY A 39 -23.00 -5.71 3.06
N SER A 40 -24.28 -5.47 2.77
CA SER A 40 -25.03 -6.13 1.70
C SER A 40 -24.89 -5.35 0.38
N GLY A 41 -24.72 -6.05 -0.74
CA GLY A 41 -24.57 -5.43 -2.07
C GLY A 41 -23.11 -5.17 -2.48
N PHE A 42 -22.91 -4.29 -3.47
CA PHE A 42 -21.59 -3.94 -4.00
C PHE A 42 -20.80 -3.13 -2.96
N LYS A 43 -19.75 -3.72 -2.38
CA LYS A 43 -18.95 -3.11 -1.31
C LYS A 43 -17.93 -2.15 -1.91
N THR A 44 -18.22 -0.86 -1.87
CA THR A 44 -17.28 0.20 -2.29
C THR A 44 -16.97 1.15 -1.14
N LEU A 45 -15.76 1.71 -1.15
CA LEU A 45 -15.32 2.75 -0.24
C LEU A 45 -14.92 3.97 -1.06
N ARG A 46 -15.63 5.09 -0.91
CA ARG A 46 -15.34 6.32 -1.64
C ARG A 46 -14.24 7.09 -0.95
N GLU A 47 -13.28 7.64 -1.69
CA GLU A 47 -12.30 8.58 -1.14
C GLU A 47 -13.00 9.71 -0.36
N GLY A 48 -12.50 10.02 0.83
CA GLY A 48 -13.11 10.98 1.75
C GLY A 48 -14.28 10.43 2.61
N GLN A 49 -14.77 9.22 2.35
CA GLN A 49 -15.83 8.61 3.14
C GLN A 49 -15.39 8.35 4.59
N ARG A 50 -16.20 8.76 5.57
CA ARG A 50 -16.01 8.40 6.98
C ARG A 50 -16.46 6.97 7.22
N VAL A 51 -15.60 6.20 7.88
CA VAL A 51 -15.84 4.78 8.18
C VAL A 51 -15.47 4.46 9.62
N GLU A 52 -16.02 3.37 10.12
CA GLU A 52 -15.66 2.78 11.40
C GLU A 52 -15.19 1.34 11.16
N PHE A 53 -14.08 0.97 11.79
CA PHE A 53 -13.41 -0.31 11.55
C PHE A 53 -12.75 -0.82 12.83
N THR A 54 -12.37 -2.10 12.80
CA THR A 54 -11.55 -2.71 13.85
C THR A 54 -10.20 -3.09 13.25
N VAL A 55 -9.11 -2.68 13.89
CA VAL A 55 -7.77 -3.04 13.45
C VAL A 55 -7.48 -4.49 13.85
N LYS A 56 -7.08 -5.30 12.87
CA LYS A 56 -6.56 -6.66 13.07
C LYS A 56 -5.13 -6.73 12.53
N GLN A 57 -4.24 -7.47 13.19
CA GLN A 57 -2.98 -7.86 12.56
C GLN A 57 -3.27 -8.96 11.53
N GLY A 58 -2.97 -8.68 10.26
CA GLY A 58 -3.11 -9.62 9.15
C GLY A 58 -1.76 -9.97 8.52
N PRO A 59 -1.74 -10.89 7.54
CA PRO A 59 -0.54 -11.24 6.80
C PRO A 59 0.11 -9.99 6.15
N LYS A 60 1.44 -10.00 6.05
CA LYS A 60 2.23 -8.91 5.45
C LYS A 60 1.84 -8.74 3.98
N GLY A 61 1.17 -7.64 3.66
CA GLY A 61 0.99 -7.08 2.32
C GLY A 61 0.18 -7.93 1.33
N MET A 62 -0.48 -7.26 0.38
CA MET A 62 -0.92 -7.90 -0.86
C MET A 62 0.17 -7.70 -1.90
N ALA A 63 0.53 -8.76 -2.64
CA ALA A 63 1.39 -8.64 -3.81
C ALA A 63 0.69 -7.76 -4.86
N ALA A 64 1.40 -6.72 -5.31
CA ALA A 64 0.95 -5.72 -6.27
C ALA A 64 2.05 -5.50 -7.31
N THR A 65 1.65 -4.97 -8.47
CA THR A 65 2.58 -4.56 -9.53
C THR A 65 2.60 -3.05 -9.69
N GLY A 66 3.65 -2.53 -10.29
CA GLY A 66 3.78 -1.11 -10.57
C GLY A 66 4.99 -0.79 -11.40
N THR A 67 5.18 0.51 -11.60
CA THR A 67 6.26 1.06 -12.42
C THR A 67 7.09 2.01 -11.56
N VAL A 68 8.42 1.85 -11.60
CA VAL A 68 9.35 2.75 -10.92
C VAL A 68 9.23 4.13 -11.56
N LYS A 69 8.70 5.09 -10.81
CA LYS A 69 8.53 6.47 -11.27
C LYS A 69 9.87 7.17 -11.39
N TRP A 70 10.70 7.00 -10.36
CA TRP A 70 12.10 7.39 -10.35
C TRP A 70 12.83 6.67 -9.22
N PHE A 71 14.14 6.45 -9.38
CA PHE A 71 15.00 5.97 -8.30
C PHE A 71 16.37 6.66 -8.32
N ASN A 72 16.79 7.19 -7.17
CA ASN A 72 18.12 7.76 -7.03
C ASN A 72 19.05 6.71 -6.42
N GLU A 73 19.91 6.15 -7.26
CA GLU A 73 20.84 5.06 -6.90
C GLU A 73 21.82 5.48 -5.79
N THR A 74 22.34 6.70 -5.88
CA THR A 74 23.30 7.27 -4.91
C THR A 74 22.66 7.46 -3.53
N LYS A 75 21.39 7.88 -3.50
CA LYS A 75 20.64 8.07 -2.24
C LYS A 75 19.94 6.79 -1.76
N GLY A 76 19.81 5.78 -2.61
CA GLY A 76 19.19 4.49 -2.30
C GLY A 76 17.66 4.54 -2.12
N PHE A 77 16.97 5.52 -2.72
CA PHE A 77 15.51 5.59 -2.63
C PHE A 77 14.85 6.22 -3.87
N GLY A 78 13.56 5.94 -3.99
CA GLY A 78 12.72 6.38 -5.10
C GLY A 78 11.24 6.25 -4.80
N PHE A 79 10.43 6.26 -5.86
CA PHE A 79 8.99 6.02 -5.78
C PHE A 79 8.53 5.06 -6.88
N ILE A 80 7.53 4.24 -6.56
CA ILE A 80 6.85 3.34 -7.49
C ILE A 80 5.39 3.79 -7.61
N THR A 81 4.92 3.96 -8.84
CA THR A 81 3.50 4.18 -9.13
C THR A 81 2.83 2.81 -9.29
N PRO A 82 1.86 2.43 -8.44
CA PRO A 82 1.16 1.16 -8.58
C PRO A 82 0.33 1.10 -9.86
N ASP A 83 0.29 -0.06 -10.52
CA ASP A 83 -0.49 -0.25 -11.76
C ASP A 83 -2.00 -0.20 -11.48
N ASP A 84 -2.39 -0.53 -10.26
CA ASP A 84 -3.77 -0.51 -9.78
C ASP A 84 -4.23 0.90 -9.35
N GLY A 85 -3.39 1.92 -9.57
CA GLY A 85 -3.63 3.28 -9.13
C GLY A 85 -3.38 3.48 -7.63
N GLY A 86 -3.82 4.62 -7.11
CA GLY A 86 -3.51 5.06 -5.75
C GLY A 86 -2.23 5.90 -5.67
N PRO A 87 -1.79 6.25 -4.46
CA PRO A 87 -0.65 7.13 -4.26
C PRO A 87 0.67 6.44 -4.60
N ASP A 88 1.65 7.25 -5.03
CA ASP A 88 3.02 6.79 -5.22
C ASP A 88 3.58 6.21 -3.91
N LEU A 89 4.23 5.05 -4.02
CA LEU A 89 4.77 4.31 -2.90
C LEU A 89 6.26 4.62 -2.75
N PHE A 90 6.68 4.94 -1.54
CA PHE A 90 8.10 5.10 -1.24
C PHE A 90 8.83 3.77 -1.46
N ALA A 91 9.96 3.80 -2.16
CA ALA A 91 10.82 2.64 -2.40
C ALA A 91 12.20 2.90 -1.80
N HIS A 92 12.67 2.00 -0.92
CA HIS A 92 14.01 2.07 -0.34
C HIS A 92 14.82 0.85 -0.75
N PHE A 93 16.13 1.01 -0.96
CA PHE A 93 16.99 -0.08 -1.41
C PHE A 93 16.93 -1.31 -0.50
N SER A 94 16.71 -1.12 0.82
CA SER A 94 16.62 -2.23 1.78
C SER A 94 15.45 -3.17 1.50
N GLU A 95 14.41 -2.68 0.82
CA GLU A 95 13.20 -3.44 0.48
C GLU A 95 13.34 -4.23 -0.83
N ILE A 96 14.34 -3.89 -1.66
CA ILE A 96 14.65 -4.61 -2.90
C ILE A 96 15.23 -5.98 -2.56
N GLN A 97 14.66 -7.02 -3.18
CA GLN A 97 15.09 -8.39 -3.04
C GLN A 97 16.17 -8.74 -4.07
N GLY A 98 16.98 -9.75 -3.75
CA GLY A 98 18.10 -10.17 -4.58
C GLY A 98 19.46 -9.90 -3.93
N ALA A 99 20.51 -10.42 -4.58
CA ALA A 99 21.90 -10.27 -4.18
C ALA A 99 22.59 -9.16 -4.99
N GLY A 100 23.67 -8.60 -4.45
CA GLY A 100 24.45 -7.55 -5.11
C GLY A 100 23.89 -6.14 -4.88
N PHE A 101 24.12 -5.26 -5.85
CA PHE A 101 23.73 -3.85 -5.74
C PHE A 101 22.21 -3.68 -5.91
N LYS A 102 21.55 -3.21 -4.84
CA LYS A 102 20.10 -3.04 -4.77
C LYS A 102 19.68 -1.70 -5.36
N THR A 103 19.30 -1.71 -6.63
CA THR A 103 18.86 -0.50 -7.36
C THR A 103 17.62 -0.80 -8.22
N LEU A 104 16.95 0.27 -8.67
CA LEU A 104 15.83 0.23 -9.60
C LEU A 104 16.09 1.26 -10.71
N LYS A 105 15.55 1.02 -11.90
CA LYS A 105 15.63 1.94 -13.04
C LYS A 105 14.31 2.66 -13.25
N ASP A 106 14.36 3.92 -13.63
CA ASP A 106 13.19 4.69 -14.04
C ASP A 106 12.43 3.95 -15.16
N GLY A 107 11.11 3.83 -15.03
CA GLY A 107 10.25 3.09 -15.95
C GLY A 107 10.26 1.57 -15.77
N GLN A 108 11.06 1.01 -14.86
CA GLN A 108 11.13 -0.44 -14.64
C GLN A 108 9.85 -1.01 -14.03
N LYS A 109 9.40 -2.16 -14.53
CA LYS A 109 8.30 -2.93 -13.93
C LYS A 109 8.77 -3.72 -12.72
N VAL A 110 7.92 -3.74 -11.69
CA VAL A 110 8.23 -4.34 -10.40
C VAL A 110 7.00 -4.98 -9.77
N VAL A 111 7.23 -6.08 -9.06
CA VAL A 111 6.30 -6.69 -8.11
C VAL A 111 6.73 -6.31 -6.70
N PHE A 112 5.78 -5.97 -5.82
CA PHE A 112 6.06 -5.59 -4.44
C PHE A 112 4.85 -5.87 -3.53
N GLU A 113 5.06 -5.80 -2.23
CA GLU A 113 4.01 -5.75 -1.22
C GLU A 113 3.82 -4.31 -0.75
N VAL A 114 2.57 -3.86 -0.62
CA VAL A 114 2.28 -2.54 -0.04
C VAL A 114 2.21 -2.66 1.49
N LYS A 115 2.96 -1.81 2.20
CA LYS A 115 2.92 -1.73 3.66
C LYS A 115 2.98 -0.30 4.19
N GLN A 116 2.59 -0.13 5.45
CA GLN A 116 2.85 1.10 6.19
C GLN A 116 4.34 1.20 6.54
N GLY A 117 4.93 2.37 6.29
CA GLY A 117 6.30 2.72 6.65
C GLY A 117 6.42 3.97 7.50
N PRO A 118 7.64 4.29 7.97
CA PRO A 118 7.90 5.51 8.74
C PRO A 118 7.66 6.80 7.93
N LYS A 119 7.64 6.70 6.59
CA LYS A 119 7.41 7.83 5.66
C LYS A 119 6.08 7.75 4.92
N GLY A 120 5.09 7.02 5.47
CA GLY A 120 3.84 6.73 4.78
C GLY A 120 3.86 5.37 4.08
N LEU A 121 3.04 5.22 3.04
CA LEU A 121 2.95 3.98 2.27
C LEU A 121 4.28 3.71 1.54
N GLN A 122 4.76 2.48 1.62
CA GLN A 122 5.98 2.04 0.97
C GLN A 122 5.80 0.70 0.28
N ALA A 123 6.57 0.51 -0.79
CA ALA A 123 6.75 -0.76 -1.44
C ALA A 123 7.77 -1.60 -0.66
N SER A 124 7.46 -2.87 -0.46
CA SER A 124 8.28 -3.83 0.26
C SER A 124 8.44 -5.12 -0.53
N ALA A 125 9.45 -5.93 -0.18
CA ALA A 125 9.75 -7.16 -0.92
C ALA A 125 9.83 -6.94 -2.46
N ILE A 126 10.41 -5.80 -2.87
CA ILE A 126 10.40 -5.33 -4.25
C ILE A 126 11.25 -6.26 -5.10
N ARG A 127 10.68 -6.73 -6.21
CA ARG A 127 11.33 -7.57 -7.21
C ARG A 127 11.16 -6.93 -8.59
N PRO A 128 12.24 -6.62 -9.30
CA PRO A 128 12.20 -6.42 -10.74
C PRO A 128 11.41 -7.53 -11.44
N GLU A 129 10.55 -7.16 -12.39
CA GLU A 129 10.03 -8.09 -13.40
C GLU A 129 11.05 -8.35 -14.50
#